data_AF-A0A200HF37-F1
#
_entry.id   AF-A0A200HF37-F1
#
_cell.length_a   1.000
_cell.length_b   1.000
_cell.length_c   1.000
_cell.angle_alpha   90.00
_cell.angle_beta   90.00
_cell.angle_gamma   90.00
#
_symmetry.space_group_name_H-M   'P 1'
#
loop_
_entity.id
_entity.type
_entity.pdbx_description
1 polymer ?
#
loop_
_entity_poly.entity_id
_entity_poly.type
_entity_poly.pdbx_seq_one_letter_code
_entity_poly.pdbx_strand_id
1 'polypeptide(L)'
;MRGWWAAVDYPTVVCVAFTGVTIVNSVMMVVGWDEPKEGAFAYVHLLSRLAIVTGVVALFFTDEIREWARHRGSAVAWFTRTLDHPVNGFSLLFTLTTATGCVAAIVISAVVEVAGGVRAYWALLTLAAVLAAVQGARRGLRR
;
A
#
# COMPACT_ATOMS: atom_id res chain seq x y z
N MET A 1 -17.60 8.80 -21.45
CA MET A 1 -16.25 8.19 -21.46
C MET A 1 -16.04 7.47 -20.13
N ARG A 2 -16.24 6.15 -20.08
CA ARG A 2 -15.83 5.38 -18.89
C ARG A 2 -14.32 5.21 -18.99
N GLY A 3 -13.58 5.99 -18.20
CA GLY A 3 -12.12 5.90 -18.13
C GLY A 3 -11.68 4.50 -17.67
N TRP A 4 -10.40 4.19 -17.85
CA TRP A 4 -9.77 2.91 -17.45
C TRP A 4 -10.11 2.44 -16.02
N TRP A 5 -10.49 3.37 -15.14
CA TRP A 5 -10.97 3.15 -13.77
C TRP A 5 -12.24 2.28 -13.66
N ALA A 6 -13.10 2.27 -14.68
CA ALA A 6 -14.37 1.53 -14.64
C ALA A 6 -14.21 0.00 -14.60
N ALA A 7 -13.00 -0.51 -14.82
CA ALA A 7 -12.68 -1.93 -14.77
C ALA A 7 -11.84 -2.33 -13.54
N VAL A 8 -11.55 -1.39 -12.63
CA VAL A 8 -10.64 -1.62 -11.49
C VAL A 8 -11.46 -1.64 -10.20
N ASP A 9 -11.34 -2.75 -9.45
CA ASP A 9 -12.04 -2.90 -8.17
C ASP A 9 -11.59 -1.83 -7.16
N TYR A 10 -12.53 -1.34 -6.34
CA TYR A 10 -12.27 -0.32 -5.30
C TYR A 10 -11.01 -0.58 -4.45
N PRO A 11 -10.79 -1.79 -3.89
CA PRO A 11 -9.63 -2.03 -3.02
C PRO A 11 -8.30 -1.95 -3.80
N THR A 12 -8.32 -2.26 -5.09
CA THR A 12 -7.16 -2.14 -5.97
C THR A 12 -6.78 -0.68 -6.19
N VAL A 13 -7.78 0.21 -6.38
CA VAL A 13 -7.55 1.66 -6.49
C VAL A 13 -6.89 2.21 -5.23
N VAL A 14 -7.38 1.81 -4.05
CA VAL A 14 -6.77 2.19 -2.75
C VAL A 14 -5.31 1.76 -2.69
N CYS A 15 -5.01 0.50 -3.01
CA CYS A 15 -3.64 -0.03 -2.95
C CYS A 15 -2.69 0.71 -3.89
N VAL A 16 -3.12 1.00 -5.12
CA VAL A 16 -2.32 1.72 -6.12
C VAL A 16 -2.07 3.17 -5.67
N ALA A 17 -3.12 3.87 -5.23
CA ALA A 17 -3.01 5.25 -4.77
C ALA A 17 -2.10 5.35 -3.53
N PHE A 18 -2.29 4.47 -2.54
CA PHE A 18 -1.47 4.42 -1.33
C PHE A 18 0.00 4.13 -1.65
N THR A 19 0.26 3.15 -2.52
CA THR A 19 1.62 2.80 -2.94
C THR A 19 2.32 3.99 -3.62
N GLY A 20 1.64 4.66 -4.55
CA GLY A 20 2.18 5.83 -5.23
C GLY A 20 2.52 6.97 -4.29
N VAL A 21 1.56 7.36 -3.42
CA VAL A 21 1.76 8.42 -2.41
C VAL A 21 2.91 8.05 -1.45
N THR A 22 2.99 6.79 -1.03
CA THR A 22 4.03 6.33 -0.11
C THR A 22 5.41 6.38 -0.74
N ILE A 23 5.57 5.93 -1.99
CA ILE A 23 6.86 5.99 -2.69
C ILE A 23 7.31 7.43 -2.86
N VAL A 24 6.43 8.30 -3.36
CA VAL A 24 6.77 9.74 -3.56
C VAL A 24 7.19 10.36 -2.25
N ASN A 25 6.40 10.17 -1.19
CA ASN A 25 6.73 10.75 0.11
C ASN A 25 8.03 10.19 0.70
N SER A 26 8.28 8.88 0.56
CA SER A 26 9.53 8.29 1.02
C SER A 26 10.73 8.88 0.28
N VAL A 27 10.62 9.12 -1.04
CA VAL A 27 11.66 9.82 -1.80
C VAL A 27 11.86 11.24 -1.29
N MET A 28 10.79 12.00 -1.05
CA MET A 28 10.90 13.37 -0.52
C MET A 28 11.66 13.42 0.81
N MET A 29 11.39 12.50 1.73
CA MET A 29 12.05 12.45 3.03
C MET A 29 13.52 12.00 2.92
N VAL A 30 13.84 11.08 2.00
CA VAL A 30 15.21 10.63 1.75
C VAL A 30 16.06 11.74 1.10
N VAL A 31 15.47 12.51 0.19
CA VAL A 31 16.15 13.65 -0.48
C VAL A 31 16.24 14.88 0.44
N GLY A 32 15.51 14.89 1.56
CA GLY A 32 15.49 16.01 2.51
C GLY A 32 14.55 17.16 2.10
N TRP A 33 13.58 16.90 1.21
CA TRP A 33 12.51 17.86 0.89
C TRP A 33 11.43 17.91 1.98
N ASP A 34 11.31 16.86 2.79
CA ASP A 34 10.43 16.80 3.96
C ASP A 34 11.16 16.19 5.16
N GLU A 35 10.76 16.57 6.37
CA GLU A 35 11.40 16.13 7.61
C GLU A 35 10.88 14.74 8.00
N PRO A 36 11.78 13.73 8.15
CA PRO A 36 11.40 12.37 8.49
C PRO A 36 10.75 12.31 9.87
N LYS A 37 9.68 11.53 10.00
CA LYS A 37 9.02 11.33 11.29
C LYS A 37 9.78 10.30 12.10
N GLU A 38 10.00 10.58 13.38
CA GLU A 38 10.80 9.73 14.26
C GLU A 38 9.95 8.77 15.11
N GLY A 39 10.58 7.68 15.55
CA GLY A 39 10.01 6.67 16.44
C GLY A 39 8.68 6.05 15.96
N ALA A 40 7.81 5.73 16.92
CA ALA A 40 6.48 5.15 16.68
C ALA A 40 5.58 6.06 15.82
N PHE A 41 5.81 7.38 15.87
CA PHE A 41 5.00 8.35 15.14
C PHE A 41 5.10 8.19 13.63
N ALA A 42 6.24 7.72 13.11
CA ALA A 42 6.41 7.40 11.69
C ALA A 42 5.39 6.37 11.19
N TYR A 43 5.19 5.31 11.96
CA TYR A 43 4.30 4.19 11.63
C TYR A 43 2.83 4.58 11.76
N VAL A 44 2.48 5.34 12.80
CA VAL A 44 1.14 5.92 12.96
C VAL A 44 0.82 6.85 11.78
N HIS A 45 1.78 7.66 11.36
CA HIS A 45 1.63 8.56 10.22
C HIS A 45 1.45 7.81 8.89
N LEU A 46 2.11 6.67 8.69
CA LEU A 46 1.89 5.81 7.51
C LEU A 46 0.49 5.18 7.51
N LEU A 47 0.02 4.67 8.65
CA LEU A 47 -1.34 4.12 8.77
C LEU A 47 -2.41 5.20 8.61
N SER A 48 -2.17 6.41 9.11
CA SER A 48 -3.12 7.52 8.93
C SER A 48 -3.25 7.90 7.46
N ARG A 49 -2.15 7.91 6.68
CA ARG A 49 -2.23 8.09 5.22
C ARG A 49 -3.03 6.99 4.54
N LEU A 50 -2.82 5.73 4.91
CA LEU A 50 -3.64 4.63 4.37
C LEU A 50 -5.12 4.85 4.68
N ALA A 51 -5.46 5.25 5.89
CA ALA A 51 -6.83 5.56 6.30
C ALA A 51 -7.41 6.74 5.50
N ILE A 52 -6.65 7.82 5.31
CA ILE A 52 -7.07 9.00 4.52
C ILE A 52 -7.30 8.61 3.07
N VAL A 53 -6.36 7.91 2.42
CA VAL A 53 -6.51 7.46 1.03
C VAL A 53 -7.72 6.53 0.89
N THR A 54 -7.88 5.60 1.81
CA THR A 54 -9.05 4.70 1.85
C THR A 54 -10.34 5.49 1.98
N GLY A 55 -10.40 6.47 2.88
CA GLY A 55 -11.56 7.33 3.09
C GLY A 55 -11.91 8.17 1.86
N VAL A 56 -10.92 8.83 1.25
CA VAL A 56 -11.11 9.62 0.03
C VAL A 56 -11.65 8.74 -1.10
N VAL A 57 -11.01 7.60 -1.37
CA VAL A 57 -11.49 6.68 -2.42
C VAL A 57 -12.88 6.17 -2.07
N ALA A 58 -13.17 5.86 -0.80
CA ALA A 58 -14.48 5.38 -0.41
C ALA A 58 -15.61 6.38 -0.65
N LEU A 59 -15.33 7.69 -0.57
CA LEU A 59 -16.30 8.73 -0.90
C LEU A 59 -16.64 8.79 -2.40
N PHE A 60 -15.69 8.43 -3.27
CA PHE A 60 -15.90 8.46 -4.73
C PHE A 60 -16.45 7.15 -5.30
N PHE A 61 -16.32 6.03 -4.57
CA PHE A 61 -16.67 4.68 -5.03
C PHE A 61 -17.75 4.03 -4.14
N THR A 62 -18.72 4.82 -3.66
CA THR A 62 -19.71 4.35 -2.69
C THR A 62 -20.60 3.23 -3.22
N ASP A 63 -20.95 3.28 -4.52
CA ASP A 63 -21.83 2.30 -5.14
C ASP A 63 -21.09 0.98 -5.38
N GLU A 64 -19.85 1.05 -5.85
CA GLU A 64 -18.96 -0.09 -6.02
C GLU A 64 -18.65 -0.77 -4.69
N ILE A 65 -18.46 0.00 -3.61
CA ILE A 65 -18.29 -0.54 -2.25
C ILE A 65 -19.53 -1.30 -1.81
N ARG A 66 -20.72 -0.75 -2.04
CA ARG A 66 -21.98 -1.42 -1.69
C ARG A 66 -22.17 -2.71 -2.49
N GLU A 67 -21.79 -2.71 -3.76
CA GLU A 67 -21.83 -3.90 -4.60
C GLU A 67 -20.80 -4.95 -4.15
N TRP A 68 -19.57 -4.54 -3.89
CA TRP A 68 -18.50 -5.41 -3.39
C TRP A 68 -18.85 -6.01 -2.03
N ALA A 69 -19.39 -5.21 -1.10
CA ALA A 69 -19.79 -5.65 0.24
C ALA A 69 -20.89 -6.72 0.22
N ARG A 70 -21.78 -6.70 -0.79
CA ARG A 70 -22.81 -7.73 -0.98
C ARG A 70 -22.22 -9.07 -1.43
N HIS A 71 -21.06 -9.08 -2.09
CA HIS A 71 -20.41 -10.28 -2.60
C HIS A 71 -19.30 -10.79 -1.68
N ARG A 72 -19.64 -11.10 -0.42
CA ARG A 72 -18.69 -11.55 0.64
C ARG A 72 -17.82 -12.77 0.26
N GLY A 73 -18.28 -13.65 -0.62
CA GLY A 73 -17.49 -14.79 -1.12
C GLY A 73 -16.37 -14.43 -2.11
N SER A 74 -16.29 -13.17 -2.55
CA SER A 74 -15.39 -12.72 -3.62
C SER A 74 -14.02 -12.27 -3.14
N ALA A 75 -13.75 -12.14 -1.84
CA ALA A 75 -12.50 -11.57 -1.35
C ALA A 75 -11.26 -12.38 -1.76
N VAL A 76 -11.31 -13.71 -1.63
CA VAL A 76 -10.22 -14.60 -2.05
C VAL A 76 -10.05 -14.57 -3.58
N ALA A 77 -11.16 -14.62 -4.32
CA ALA A 77 -11.14 -14.57 -5.79
C ALA A 77 -10.65 -13.21 -6.33
N TRP A 78 -10.98 -12.11 -5.64
CA TRP A 78 -10.44 -10.79 -5.90
C TRP A 78 -8.94 -10.74 -5.60
N PHE A 79 -8.52 -11.28 -4.45
CA PHE A 79 -7.11 -11.31 -4.05
C PHE A 79 -6.25 -12.05 -5.07
N THR A 80 -6.67 -13.25 -5.50
CA THR A 80 -5.95 -14.02 -6.53
C THR A 80 -5.91 -13.31 -7.88
N ARG A 81 -7.04 -12.78 -8.36
CA ARG A 81 -7.08 -11.97 -9.60
C ARG A 81 -6.18 -10.74 -9.53
N THR A 82 -6.18 -10.06 -8.39
CA THR A 82 -5.36 -8.86 -8.16
C THR A 82 -3.87 -9.20 -8.17
N LEU A 83 -3.49 -10.35 -7.59
CA LEU A 83 -2.11 -10.83 -7.61
C LEU A 83 -1.61 -11.20 -9.00
N ASP A 84 -2.48 -11.65 -9.90
CA ASP A 84 -2.11 -11.99 -11.27
C ASP A 84 -1.83 -10.75 -12.13
N HIS A 85 -2.47 -9.61 -11.82
CA HIS A 85 -2.19 -8.37 -12.52
C HIS A 85 -0.95 -7.70 -11.90
N PRO A 86 0.12 -7.44 -12.64
CA PRO A 86 1.43 -7.19 -12.05
C PRO A 86 1.54 -5.87 -11.27
N VAL A 87 0.94 -4.80 -11.78
CA VAL A 87 0.91 -3.50 -11.07
C VAL A 87 0.00 -3.58 -9.84
N ASN A 88 -1.10 -4.32 -9.95
CA ASN A 88 -2.09 -4.44 -8.88
C ASN A 88 -1.54 -5.35 -7.76
N GLY A 89 -0.93 -6.48 -8.13
CA GLY A 89 -0.28 -7.41 -7.21
C GLY A 89 0.92 -6.77 -6.53
N PHE A 90 1.72 -5.97 -7.23
CA PHE A 90 2.77 -5.15 -6.61
C PHE A 90 2.19 -4.22 -5.53
N SER A 91 1.20 -3.41 -5.91
CA SER A 91 0.60 -2.42 -5.00
C SER A 91 -0.11 -3.08 -3.82
N LEU A 92 -0.78 -4.21 -4.04
CA LEU A 92 -1.45 -5.00 -3.02
C LEU A 92 -0.46 -5.55 -2.01
N LEU A 93 0.60 -6.23 -2.47
CA LEU A 93 1.62 -6.79 -1.59
C LEU A 93 2.34 -5.68 -0.82
N PHE A 94 2.69 -4.58 -1.49
CA PHE A 94 3.31 -3.44 -0.85
C PHE A 94 2.42 -2.85 0.26
N THR A 95 1.13 -2.64 -0.04
CA THR A 95 0.16 -2.09 0.92
C THR A 95 -0.01 -3.01 2.11
N LEU A 96 -0.22 -4.32 1.88
CA LEU A 96 -0.40 -5.30 2.94
C LEU A 96 0.84 -5.42 3.83
N THR A 97 2.02 -5.58 3.25
CA THR A 97 3.28 -5.68 4.01
C THR A 97 3.58 -4.40 4.78
N THR A 98 3.31 -3.23 4.19
CA THR A 98 3.49 -1.94 4.88
C THR A 98 2.52 -1.81 6.05
N ALA A 99 1.23 -2.10 5.84
CA ALA A 99 0.22 -1.99 6.87
C ALA A 99 0.49 -2.97 8.04
N THR A 100 0.80 -4.23 7.74
CA THR A 100 1.13 -5.22 8.78
C THR A 100 2.43 -4.86 9.50
N GLY A 101 3.45 -4.42 8.78
CA GLY A 101 4.71 -3.94 9.34
C GLY A 101 4.51 -2.74 10.28
N CYS A 102 3.67 -1.77 9.90
CA CYS A 102 3.36 -0.62 10.75
C CYS A 102 2.59 -1.02 12.01
N VAL A 103 1.59 -1.90 11.90
CA VAL A 103 0.86 -2.41 13.07
C VAL A 103 1.80 -3.16 14.01
N ALA A 104 2.65 -4.04 13.48
CA ALA A 104 3.64 -4.77 14.27
C ALA A 104 4.62 -3.82 14.96
N ALA A 105 5.14 -2.81 14.24
CA ALA A 105 6.03 -1.79 14.80
C ALA A 105 5.36 -1.00 15.94
N ILE A 106 4.09 -0.62 15.80
CA ILE A 106 3.35 0.07 16.86
C ILE A 106 3.19 -0.83 18.10
N VAL A 107 2.81 -2.09 17.91
CA VAL A 107 2.66 -3.04 19.03
C VAL A 107 4.00 -3.27 19.73
N ILE A 108 5.08 -3.46 18.97
CA ILE A 108 6.43 -3.65 19.51
C ILE A 108 6.93 -2.37 20.18
N SER A 109 6.52 -1.18 19.70
CA SER A 109 6.92 0.09 20.29
C SER A 109 6.46 0.28 21.75
N ALA A 110 5.47 -0.51 22.19
CA ALA A 110 5.06 -0.55 23.59
C ALA A 110 6.10 -1.22 24.52
N VAL A 111 7.03 -2.01 23.97
CA VAL A 111 8.02 -2.78 24.73
C VAL A 111 9.47 -2.47 24.35
N VAL A 112 9.74 -2.04 23.11
CA VAL A 112 11.08 -1.73 22.60
C VAL A 112 11.02 -0.43 21.81
N GLU A 113 12.04 0.42 21.96
CA GLU A 113 12.14 1.64 21.15
C GLU A 113 12.37 1.27 19.67
N VAL A 114 11.34 1.43 18.85
CA VAL A 114 11.41 1.13 17.42
C VAL A 114 11.98 2.35 16.70
N ALA A 115 13.11 2.16 16.02
CA ALA A 115 13.70 3.19 15.18
C ALA A 115 12.72 3.63 14.10
N GLY A 116 12.44 4.93 14.03
CA GLY A 116 11.71 5.57 12.94
C GLY A 116 12.67 6.27 11.98
N GLY A 117 12.26 7.43 11.49
CA GLY A 117 13.12 8.34 10.77
C GLY A 117 13.44 7.88 9.35
N VAL A 118 14.54 8.40 8.81
CA VAL A 118 15.02 8.13 7.43
C VAL A 118 15.17 6.63 7.14
N ARG A 119 15.51 5.83 8.15
CA ARG A 119 15.67 4.37 8.02
C ARG A 119 14.36 3.66 7.66
N ALA A 120 13.25 4.07 8.25
CA ALA A 120 11.94 3.49 7.93
C ALA A 120 11.56 3.76 6.47
N TYR A 121 11.85 4.95 5.96
CA TYR A 121 11.59 5.31 4.55
C TYR A 121 12.50 4.58 3.57
N TRP A 122 13.78 4.37 3.92
CA TRP A 122 14.67 3.49 3.13
C TRP A 122 14.18 2.05 3.09
N ALA A 123 13.70 1.51 4.22
CA ALA A 123 13.13 0.18 4.28
C ALA A 123 11.91 0.04 3.35
N LEU A 124 11.04 1.06 3.30
CA LEU A 124 9.89 1.08 2.38
C LEU A 124 10.33 1.13 0.90
N LEU A 125 11.31 1.98 0.55
CA LEU A 125 11.83 2.03 -0.83
C LEU A 125 12.50 0.72 -1.23
N THR A 126 13.21 0.09 -0.30
CA THR A 126 13.85 -1.21 -0.50
C THR A 126 12.80 -2.30 -0.70
N LEU A 127 11.75 -2.32 0.13
CA LEU A 127 10.61 -3.23 -0.03
C LEU A 127 9.94 -3.05 -1.39
N ALA A 128 9.72 -1.81 -1.82
CA ALA A 128 9.17 -1.50 -3.14
C ALA A 128 10.08 -2.04 -4.26
N ALA A 129 11.40 -1.81 -4.19
CA ALA A 129 12.33 -2.31 -5.19
C ALA A 129 12.35 -3.85 -5.25
N VAL A 130 12.36 -4.52 -4.11
CA VAL A 130 12.31 -5.99 -4.00
C VAL A 130 11.02 -6.54 -4.60
N LEU A 131 9.87 -6.00 -4.23
CA LEU A 131 8.58 -6.44 -4.76
C LEU A 131 8.48 -6.21 -6.28
N ALA A 132 9.01 -5.09 -6.78
CA ALA A 132 9.06 -4.82 -8.21
C ALA A 132 9.95 -5.83 -8.95
N ALA A 133 11.11 -6.16 -8.40
CA ALA A 133 12.02 -7.17 -8.95
C ALA A 133 11.38 -8.57 -8.96
N VAL A 134 10.74 -8.98 -7.85
CA VAL A 134 10.03 -10.26 -7.75
C VAL A 134 8.92 -10.36 -8.79
N GLN A 135 8.10 -9.31 -8.96
CA GLN A 135 7.03 -9.31 -9.96
C GLN A 135 7.58 -9.28 -11.40
N GLY A 136 8.71 -8.61 -11.63
CA GLY A 136 9.45 -8.66 -12.90
C GLY A 136 9.94 -10.07 -13.23
N ALA A 137 10.57 -10.74 -12.28
CA ALA A 137 11.06 -12.11 -12.44
C ALA A 137 9.92 -13.11 -12.70
N ARG A 138 8.80 -12.99 -11.96
CA ARG A 138 7.61 -13.83 -12.19
C ARG A 138 7.04 -13.70 -13.60
N ARG A 139 7.08 -12.50 -14.19
CA ARG A 139 6.67 -12.30 -15.59
C ARG A 139 7.66 -12.93 -16.57
N GLY A 140 8.96 -12.83 -16.29
CA GLY A 140 10.00 -13.46 -17.10
C GLY A 140 9.83 -14.97 -17.22
N LEU A 141 9.42 -15.63 -16.14
CA LEU A 141 9.17 -17.08 -16.12
C LEU A 141 7.87 -17.52 -16.82
N ARG A 142 6.92 -16.61 -17.08
CA ARG A 142 5.65 -16.91 -17.76
C ARG A 142 5.73 -16.74 -19.29
N ARG A 143 6.84 -16.26 -19.82
CA ARG A 143 7.10 -16.10 -21.26
C ARG A 143 7.95 -17.25 -21.77
#